data_AF-A0A1C1D1E2-F1
#
_entry.id   AF-A0A1C1D1E2-F1
#
_cell.length_a   1.000
_cell.length_b   1.000
_cell.length_c   1.000
_cell.angle_alpha   90.00
_cell.angle_beta   90.00
_cell.angle_gamma   90.00
#
_symmetry.space_group_name_H-M   'P 1'
#
loop_
_entity.id
_entity.type
_entity.pdbx_description
1 polymer ?
#
loop_
_entity_poly.entity_id
_entity_poly.type
_entity_poly.pdbx_seq_one_letter_code
_entity_poly.pdbx_strand_id
1 'polypeptide(L)'
;MASHNIRGGFRNGVRSTVGEAQGVNTSDNGSFGEQSLAGVISIRRTCSQLDRHIDEEEASSGTVPGVGTPRDPARSERDAQLDQFLDHAIQSFAARWLPLTYRSSLPGLPLADIVCRLWRRAHNDMLKVINRPSYRSMLALLLFALTPIPVGVCEEEELEGVSGQVCVHAALQQIQTLRARQRSLQFNGTRVNLTNSNRPVGASPASLATANFIIAESTAYWAALTFDTSASLTLNCRPLLSSGLFGFESEPSWRMVRACIGIFHESARDWNHVDVEITDERANQVIAAGAAWKLLVWKLTANLKESLRDGHDESEVLRAFNSVSSAIDQFNITYRDLLIACQRRIQFLNQETRLRWCKSSRLLSLLYCVLNLPADDLMLHYNLAILMVTDIATATLREDLLSLFSAKRVDAETWVMNCLAFGLNNKYTLKLQRHPDATDPPAQSQQATSITVPLVAIDPYPHHVVAAVKLMQHAIDRDFAAEKISADAYTNLHSTLQQTLSQLPQVSKSVQTTLAEFEAAEQPQPQLYP
;
A
#
# COMPACT_ATOMS: atom_id res chain seq x y z
N MET A 1 20.44 -24.13 3.37
CA MET A 1 20.27 -24.25 1.90
C MET A 1 18.96 -23.65 1.37
N ALA A 2 17.79 -23.89 2.00
CA ALA A 2 16.53 -23.23 1.59
C ALA A 2 16.55 -21.69 1.65
N SER A 3 17.29 -21.10 2.60
CA SER A 3 17.42 -19.63 2.73
C SER A 3 18.23 -18.96 1.62
N HIS A 4 19.02 -19.71 0.83
CA HIS A 4 19.77 -19.14 -0.31
C HIS A 4 18.97 -19.17 -1.61
N ASN A 5 18.19 -20.22 -1.86
CA ASN A 5 17.35 -20.31 -3.06
C ASN A 5 16.19 -19.31 -3.06
N ILE A 6 15.62 -18.98 -1.89
CA ILE A 6 14.58 -17.94 -1.77
C ILE A 6 15.16 -16.54 -2.00
N ARG A 7 16.43 -16.31 -1.61
CA ARG A 7 17.14 -15.03 -1.76
C ARG A 7 17.43 -14.70 -3.23
N GLY A 8 17.60 -15.70 -4.09
CA GLY A 8 17.82 -15.53 -5.53
C GLY A 8 16.54 -15.41 -6.36
N GLY A 9 15.50 -16.21 -6.05
CA GLY A 9 14.26 -16.24 -6.82
C GLY A 9 13.42 -14.95 -6.71
N PHE A 10 13.29 -14.38 -5.52
CA PHE A 10 12.52 -13.14 -5.31
C PHE A 10 13.26 -11.88 -5.75
N ARG A 11 14.60 -11.86 -5.61
CA ARG A 11 15.42 -10.71 -5.97
C ARG A 11 15.54 -10.53 -7.49
N ASN A 12 15.45 -11.62 -8.27
CA ASN A 12 15.49 -11.59 -9.72
C ASN A 12 14.11 -11.59 -10.38
N GLY A 13 13.06 -12.10 -9.73
CA GLY A 13 11.68 -11.94 -10.23
C GLY A 13 11.24 -10.47 -10.34
N VAL A 14 11.83 -9.60 -9.52
CA VAL A 14 11.62 -8.14 -9.56
C VAL A 14 12.60 -7.43 -10.51
N ARG A 15 13.69 -8.09 -10.92
CA ARG A 15 14.74 -7.53 -11.81
C ARG A 15 14.56 -7.96 -13.27
N SER A 16 13.88 -9.07 -13.51
CA SER A 16 13.59 -9.68 -14.81
C SER A 16 12.58 -8.92 -15.66
N THR A 17 11.71 -8.11 -15.06
CA THR A 17 10.65 -7.39 -15.78
C THR A 17 11.13 -6.03 -16.31
N VAL A 18 12.43 -5.72 -16.18
CA VAL A 18 13.00 -4.41 -16.47
C VAL A 18 14.35 -4.60 -17.17
N GLY A 19 14.32 -4.82 -18.48
CA GLY A 19 15.54 -4.86 -19.28
C GLY A 19 15.30 -5.50 -20.64
N GLU A 20 14.93 -4.68 -21.63
CA GLU A 20 15.19 -4.86 -23.07
C GLU A 20 14.39 -3.81 -23.86
N ALA A 21 15.00 -2.64 -24.12
CA ALA A 21 14.73 -1.78 -25.29
C ALA A 21 15.61 -0.52 -25.22
N GLN A 22 16.82 -0.59 -25.77
CA GLN A 22 17.58 0.58 -26.22
C GLN A 22 17.22 0.84 -27.68
N GLY A 23 16.90 2.08 -28.05
CA GLY A 23 16.88 2.46 -29.46
C GLY A 23 16.12 3.76 -29.79
N VAL A 24 16.89 4.80 -30.11
CA VAL A 24 16.61 5.89 -31.07
C VAL A 24 15.95 7.18 -30.55
N ASN A 25 16.74 8.26 -30.63
CA ASN A 25 16.41 9.67 -30.40
C ASN A 25 15.62 10.31 -31.55
N THR A 26 14.70 11.23 -31.26
CA THR A 26 14.41 12.51 -31.99
C THR A 26 13.39 13.32 -31.18
N SER A 27 13.76 14.45 -30.55
CA SER A 27 13.62 15.85 -31.03
C SER A 27 12.27 16.51 -30.69
N ASP A 28 12.38 17.53 -29.82
CA ASP A 28 11.61 18.79 -29.75
C ASP A 28 10.22 18.90 -29.07
N ASN A 29 10.23 19.86 -28.12
CA ASN A 29 9.16 20.76 -27.65
C ASN A 29 8.23 20.33 -26.50
N GLY A 30 8.74 20.53 -25.28
CA GLY A 30 8.19 21.60 -24.43
C GLY A 30 7.10 21.26 -23.42
N SER A 31 7.43 20.57 -22.32
CA SER A 31 6.84 20.83 -21.00
C SER A 31 7.53 19.98 -19.92
N PHE A 32 8.09 20.62 -18.89
CA PHE A 32 8.49 20.05 -17.59
C PHE A 32 9.09 18.62 -17.59
N GLY A 33 10.41 18.53 -17.76
CA GLY A 33 11.22 17.51 -17.08
C GLY A 33 11.25 16.11 -17.68
N GLU A 34 11.60 15.99 -18.97
CA GLU A 34 12.09 14.73 -19.55
C GLU A 34 13.48 14.36 -18.98
N GLN A 35 13.52 13.75 -17.80
CA GLN A 35 14.66 12.90 -17.41
C GLN A 35 14.25 11.44 -17.61
N SER A 36 14.68 10.88 -18.75
CA SER A 36 14.83 9.45 -19.06
C SER A 36 14.22 8.48 -18.02
N LEU A 37 12.94 8.16 -18.18
CA LEU A 37 12.09 7.28 -17.36
C LEU A 37 12.47 5.77 -17.38
N ALA A 38 13.64 5.41 -17.93
CA ALA A 38 14.01 4.02 -18.22
C ALA A 38 14.69 3.25 -17.05
N GLY A 39 14.82 3.84 -15.85
CA GLY A 39 15.45 3.19 -14.70
C GLY A 39 14.48 2.93 -13.56
N VAL A 40 14.11 1.68 -13.31
CA VAL A 40 13.42 1.30 -12.06
C VAL A 40 14.37 1.51 -10.89
N ILE A 41 14.29 2.69 -10.27
CA ILE A 41 14.88 2.97 -8.96
C ILE A 41 14.23 1.99 -7.95
N SER A 42 14.99 1.47 -7.01
CA SER A 42 14.46 0.57 -5.99
C SER A 42 14.14 1.40 -4.75
N ILE A 43 12.97 1.27 -4.11
CA ILE A 43 12.69 2.00 -2.85
C ILE A 43 13.75 1.71 -1.78
N ARG A 44 14.27 0.48 -1.75
CA ARG A 44 15.44 0.13 -0.94
C ARG A 44 16.64 0.98 -1.30
N ARG A 45 16.94 1.14 -2.60
CA ARG A 45 18.03 2.00 -3.08
C ARG A 45 17.79 3.46 -2.70
N THR A 46 16.55 3.96 -2.82
CA THR A 46 16.16 5.30 -2.40
C THR A 46 16.41 5.49 -0.90
N CYS A 47 15.90 4.60 -0.05
CA CYS A 47 16.14 4.63 1.40
C CYS A 47 17.64 4.55 1.73
N SER A 48 18.39 3.66 1.08
CA SER A 48 19.85 3.57 1.25
C SER A 48 20.59 4.83 0.79
N GLN A 49 20.11 5.51 -0.25
CA GLN A 49 20.68 6.78 -0.73
C GLN A 49 20.37 7.92 0.23
N LEU A 50 19.14 7.98 0.76
CA LEU A 50 18.74 8.95 1.77
C LEU A 50 19.53 8.79 3.06
N ASP A 51 19.66 7.56 3.56
CA ASP A 51 20.47 7.24 4.74
C ASP A 51 21.92 7.67 4.54
N ARG A 52 22.52 7.33 3.39
CA ARG A 52 23.89 7.72 3.06
C ARG A 52 24.07 9.24 3.02
N HIS A 53 23.09 9.97 2.48
CA HIS A 53 23.17 11.42 2.41
C HIS A 53 23.13 12.06 3.81
N ILE A 54 22.23 11.59 4.69
CA ILE A 54 22.19 12.01 6.10
C ILE A 54 23.53 11.71 6.78
N ASP A 55 24.05 10.51 6.56
CA ASP A 55 25.31 10.05 7.11
C ASP A 55 26.52 10.92 6.70
N GLU A 56 26.54 11.38 5.45
CA GLU A 56 27.54 12.30 4.87
C GLU A 56 27.41 13.72 5.45
N GLU A 57 26.17 14.22 5.61
CA GLU A 57 25.87 15.51 6.23
C GLU A 57 26.33 15.56 7.71
N GLU A 58 26.07 14.50 8.48
CA GLU A 58 26.53 14.38 9.88
C GLU A 58 28.06 14.32 9.99
N ALA A 59 28.72 13.55 9.12
CA ALA A 59 30.18 13.45 9.10
C ALA A 59 30.86 14.79 8.75
N SER A 60 30.26 15.55 7.82
CA SER A 60 30.75 16.89 7.44
C SER A 60 30.56 17.92 8.55
N SER A 61 29.57 17.74 9.43
CA SER A 61 29.26 18.65 10.53
C SER A 61 30.18 18.51 11.74
N GLY A 62 30.83 17.34 11.89
CA GLY A 62 31.68 17.01 13.05
C GLY A 62 33.20 17.13 12.82
N THR A 63 33.66 17.42 11.60
CA THR A 63 35.08 17.29 11.25
C THR A 63 35.67 18.62 10.77
N VAL A 64 36.72 19.08 11.45
CA VAL A 64 37.60 20.14 10.95
C VAL A 64 38.12 19.70 9.57
N PRO A 65 38.00 20.51 8.50
CA PRO A 65 38.41 20.11 7.17
C PRO A 65 39.92 19.85 7.16
N GLY A 66 40.33 18.58 7.04
CA GLY A 66 41.75 18.21 6.96
C GLY A 66 42.16 16.85 7.54
N VAL A 67 41.32 16.20 8.35
CA VAL A 67 41.63 14.87 8.90
C VAL A 67 40.64 13.85 8.36
N GLY A 68 41.09 13.02 7.41
CA GLY A 68 40.32 11.86 6.97
C GLY A 68 40.17 10.88 8.13
N THR A 69 39.02 10.89 8.79
CA THR A 69 38.71 9.90 9.82
C THR A 69 38.50 8.54 9.14
N PRO A 70 39.23 7.48 9.53
CA PRO A 70 38.99 6.15 9.00
C PRO A 70 37.54 5.74 9.27
N ARG A 71 36.87 5.17 8.25
CA ARG A 71 35.48 4.71 8.33
C ARG A 71 35.34 3.75 9.52
N ASP A 72 34.57 4.15 10.53
CA ASP A 72 34.38 3.37 11.76
C ASP A 72 33.83 1.96 11.43
N PRO A 73 34.58 0.87 11.72
CA PRO A 73 34.13 -0.49 11.44
C PRO A 73 32.80 -0.82 12.12
N ALA A 74 32.54 -0.26 13.30
CA ALA A 74 31.27 -0.46 14.01
C ALA A 74 30.07 0.18 13.27
N ARG A 75 30.30 1.20 12.43
CA ARG A 75 29.26 1.76 11.55
C ARG A 75 28.95 0.82 10.39
N SER A 76 29.99 0.26 9.75
CA SER A 76 29.82 -0.68 8.65
C SER A 76 29.08 -1.96 9.07
N GLU A 77 29.34 -2.46 10.28
CA GLU A 77 28.63 -3.62 10.83
C GLU A 77 27.15 -3.30 11.07
N ARG A 78 26.85 -2.13 11.66
CA ARG A 78 25.47 -1.66 11.86
C ARG A 78 24.69 -1.52 10.55
N ASP A 79 25.33 -0.98 9.52
CA ASP A 79 24.74 -0.88 8.17
C ASP A 79 24.41 -2.24 7.58
N ALA A 80 25.31 -3.22 7.72
CA ALA A 80 25.11 -4.58 7.24
C ALA A 80 23.97 -5.29 8.00
N GLN A 81 23.87 -5.08 9.31
CA GLN A 81 22.75 -5.59 10.13
C GLN A 81 21.42 -5.00 9.68
N LEU A 82 21.36 -3.70 9.39
CA LEU A 82 20.14 -3.05 8.92
C LEU A 82 19.69 -3.55 7.54
N ASP A 83 20.65 -3.73 6.62
CA ASP A 83 20.36 -4.34 5.32
C ASP A 83 19.86 -5.78 5.46
N GLN A 84 20.36 -6.52 6.45
CA GLN A 84 19.90 -7.86 6.78
C GLN A 84 18.47 -7.85 7.36
N PHE A 85 18.14 -6.93 8.27
CA PHE A 85 16.79 -6.80 8.83
C PHE A 85 15.78 -6.43 7.74
N LEU A 86 16.13 -5.50 6.85
CA LEU A 86 15.30 -5.15 5.70
C LEU A 86 15.12 -6.34 4.75
N ASP A 87 16.17 -7.14 4.50
CA ASP A 87 16.05 -8.38 3.72
C ASP A 87 15.06 -9.37 4.37
N HIS A 88 15.08 -9.53 5.69
CA HIS A 88 14.14 -10.40 6.40
C HIS A 88 12.70 -9.88 6.28
N ALA A 89 12.47 -8.58 6.45
CA ALA A 89 11.15 -7.97 6.28
C ALA A 89 10.60 -8.16 4.85
N ILE A 90 11.44 -7.94 3.82
CA ILE A 90 11.08 -8.18 2.42
C ILE A 90 10.71 -9.65 2.19
N GLN A 91 11.53 -10.58 2.69
CA GLN A 91 11.29 -12.02 2.52
C GLN A 91 10.00 -12.47 3.21
N SER A 92 9.76 -11.99 4.43
CA SER A 92 8.55 -12.25 5.20
C SER A 92 7.30 -11.72 4.49
N PHE A 93 7.34 -10.45 4.05
CA PHE A 93 6.26 -9.84 3.28
C PHE A 93 5.95 -10.61 1.99
N ALA A 94 6.99 -10.99 1.25
CA ALA A 94 6.92 -11.74 0.01
C ALA A 94 6.44 -13.19 0.17
N ALA A 95 6.64 -13.78 1.36
CA ALA A 95 6.38 -15.19 1.63
C ALA A 95 4.93 -15.61 1.32
N ARG A 96 3.98 -14.68 1.40
CA ARG A 96 2.56 -14.91 1.10
C ARG A 96 2.28 -15.43 -0.31
N TRP A 97 3.14 -15.11 -1.29
CA TRP A 97 3.00 -15.54 -2.68
C TRP A 97 3.88 -16.75 -3.02
N LEU A 98 4.59 -17.32 -2.04
CA LEU A 98 5.33 -18.57 -2.25
C LEU A 98 4.41 -19.71 -2.73
N PRO A 99 3.18 -19.91 -2.22
CA PRO A 99 2.29 -20.96 -2.73
C PRO A 99 1.97 -20.85 -4.21
N LEU A 100 1.96 -19.64 -4.77
CA LEU A 100 1.72 -19.42 -6.19
C LEU A 100 2.95 -19.76 -7.05
N THR A 101 4.14 -19.50 -6.52
CA THR A 101 5.41 -19.54 -7.27
C THR A 101 6.19 -20.84 -7.09
N TYR A 102 6.00 -21.53 -5.97
CA TYR A 102 6.73 -22.74 -5.63
C TYR A 102 6.06 -23.98 -6.24
N ARG A 103 6.52 -24.38 -7.43
CA ARG A 103 6.04 -25.59 -8.14
C ARG A 103 6.86 -26.86 -7.85
N SER A 104 7.76 -26.83 -6.87
CA SER A 104 8.76 -27.92 -6.70
C SER A 104 8.31 -28.99 -5.70
N SER A 105 8.15 -30.20 -6.20
CA SER A 105 7.92 -31.46 -5.47
C SER A 105 9.13 -31.96 -4.67
N LEU A 106 10.03 -31.07 -4.22
CA LEU A 106 11.20 -31.50 -3.45
C LEU A 106 10.73 -31.94 -2.05
N PRO A 107 11.16 -33.12 -1.56
CA PRO A 107 10.93 -33.51 -0.18
C PRO A 107 11.67 -32.52 0.71
N GLY A 108 10.90 -31.64 1.33
CA GLY A 108 11.38 -30.49 2.08
C GLY A 108 10.30 -30.05 3.05
N LEU A 109 10.65 -29.07 3.86
CA LEU A 109 9.75 -28.54 4.88
C LEU A 109 8.44 -28.05 4.24
N PRO A 110 7.27 -28.35 4.86
CA PRO A 110 5.99 -27.79 4.44
C PRO A 110 6.10 -26.30 4.14
N LEU A 111 5.48 -25.84 3.05
CA LEU A 111 5.56 -24.45 2.63
C LEU A 111 5.09 -23.48 3.72
N ALA A 112 4.07 -23.89 4.49
CA ALA A 112 3.61 -23.19 5.69
C ALA A 112 4.74 -22.96 6.69
N ASP A 113 5.57 -23.97 6.98
CA ASP A 113 6.71 -23.84 7.90
C ASP A 113 7.78 -22.88 7.39
N ILE A 114 7.93 -22.75 6.07
CA ILE A 114 8.84 -21.77 5.47
C ILE A 114 8.29 -20.37 5.70
N VAL A 115 7.01 -20.14 5.41
CA VAL A 115 6.35 -18.84 5.64
C VAL A 115 6.44 -18.45 7.12
N CYS A 116 6.07 -19.35 8.04
CA CYS A 116 6.16 -19.09 9.48
C CYS A 116 7.60 -18.78 9.93
N ARG A 117 8.62 -19.48 9.41
CA ARG A 117 10.01 -19.17 9.73
C ARG A 117 10.48 -17.82 9.21
N LEU A 118 10.08 -17.44 8.00
CA LEU A 118 10.40 -16.11 7.46
C LEU A 118 9.73 -15.02 8.29
N TRP A 119 8.48 -15.25 8.71
CA TRP A 119 7.76 -14.34 9.59
C TRP A 119 8.43 -14.20 10.96
N ARG A 120 8.68 -15.30 11.68
CA ARG A 120 9.38 -15.33 12.97
C ARG A 120 10.72 -14.60 12.92
N ARG A 121 11.49 -14.85 11.85
CA ARG A 121 12.80 -14.22 11.65
C ARG A 121 12.69 -12.71 11.53
N ALA A 122 11.73 -12.20 10.76
CA ALA A 122 11.49 -10.76 10.66
C ALA A 122 10.94 -10.19 11.98
N HIS A 123 10.00 -10.88 12.62
CA HIS A 123 9.39 -10.47 13.89
C HIS A 123 10.43 -10.25 14.99
N ASN A 124 11.38 -11.19 15.14
CA ASN A 124 12.47 -11.12 16.11
C ASN A 124 13.45 -9.95 15.90
N ASP A 125 13.42 -9.30 14.74
CA ASP A 125 14.28 -8.15 14.44
C ASP A 125 13.59 -6.81 14.68
N MET A 126 12.25 -6.75 14.75
CA MET A 126 11.51 -5.49 14.77
C MET A 126 11.89 -4.58 15.94
N LEU A 127 12.10 -5.14 17.14
CA LEU A 127 12.57 -4.34 18.28
C LEU A 127 13.95 -3.70 18.01
N LYS A 128 14.84 -4.39 17.30
CA LYS A 128 16.16 -3.86 16.93
C LYS A 128 16.02 -2.75 15.87
N VAL A 129 15.12 -2.94 14.90
CA VAL A 129 14.83 -1.98 13.82
C VAL A 129 14.24 -0.69 14.38
N ILE A 130 13.32 -0.77 15.35
CA ILE A 130 12.73 0.42 16.01
C ILE A 130 13.81 1.29 16.66
N ASN A 131 14.78 0.65 17.31
CA ASN A 131 15.89 1.32 18.00
C ASN A 131 16.97 1.91 17.07
N ARG A 132 16.77 1.84 15.74
CA ARG A 132 17.70 2.36 14.73
C ARG A 132 17.00 3.26 13.71
N PRO A 133 16.57 4.49 14.07
CA PRO A 133 15.91 5.39 13.13
C PRO A 133 16.71 5.63 11.85
N SER A 134 16.13 5.28 10.71
CA SER A 134 16.68 5.48 9.35
C SER A 134 15.55 5.24 8.33
N TYR A 135 15.72 5.67 7.07
CA TYR A 135 14.74 5.37 6.03
C TYR A 135 14.68 3.86 5.72
N ARG A 136 15.80 3.13 5.82
CA ARG A 136 15.79 1.66 5.71
C ARG A 136 15.00 0.99 6.85
N SER A 137 15.15 1.47 8.08
CA SER A 137 14.38 0.98 9.22
C SER A 137 12.89 1.28 9.08
N MET A 138 12.54 2.52 8.69
CA MET A 138 11.17 2.91 8.38
C MET A 138 10.56 1.96 7.33
N LEU A 139 11.28 1.70 6.23
CA LEU A 139 10.81 0.78 5.19
C LEU A 139 10.62 -0.64 5.72
N ALA A 140 11.57 -1.16 6.51
CA ALA A 140 11.48 -2.50 7.10
C ALA A 140 10.26 -2.65 8.03
N LEU A 141 9.99 -1.63 8.86
CA LEU A 141 8.85 -1.59 9.77
C LEU A 141 7.52 -1.56 9.00
N LEU A 142 7.40 -0.71 7.98
CA LEU A 142 6.19 -0.64 7.13
C LEU A 142 5.94 -1.94 6.37
N LEU A 143 7.00 -2.57 5.84
CA LEU A 143 6.91 -3.88 5.17
C LEU A 143 6.41 -4.97 6.12
N PHE A 144 7.01 -5.04 7.31
CA PHE A 144 6.60 -6.04 8.30
C PHE A 144 5.16 -5.79 8.78
N ALA A 145 4.77 -4.54 9.01
CA ALA A 145 3.40 -4.19 9.40
C ALA A 145 2.33 -4.65 8.39
N LEU A 146 2.66 -4.68 7.10
CA LEU A 146 1.78 -5.19 6.05
C LEU A 146 1.84 -6.70 5.87
N THR A 147 2.71 -7.40 6.61
CA THR A 147 2.86 -8.85 6.49
C THR A 147 1.77 -9.55 7.29
N PRO A 148 0.88 -10.33 6.64
CA PRO A 148 -0.12 -11.10 7.36
C PRO A 148 0.55 -12.07 8.32
N ILE A 149 -0.03 -12.18 9.52
CA ILE A 149 0.35 -13.23 10.46
C ILE A 149 0.03 -14.58 9.81
N PRO A 150 1.01 -15.50 9.73
CA PRO A 150 0.78 -16.76 9.06
C PRO A 150 -0.01 -17.74 9.92
N VAL A 151 -0.74 -18.65 9.27
CA VAL A 151 -1.40 -19.77 9.94
C VAL A 151 -0.35 -20.65 10.62
N GLY A 152 -0.60 -21.00 11.89
CA GLY A 152 0.32 -21.79 12.71
C GLY A 152 1.21 -20.98 13.67
N VAL A 153 1.02 -19.66 13.72
CA VAL A 153 1.49 -18.80 14.83
C VAL A 153 0.36 -18.71 15.85
N CYS A 154 0.63 -19.06 17.10
CA CYS A 154 -0.36 -18.95 18.19
C CYS A 154 -0.42 -17.51 18.74
N GLU A 155 -1.53 -17.15 19.40
CA GLU A 155 -1.71 -15.79 19.94
C GLU A 155 -0.63 -15.41 20.96
N GLU A 156 -0.14 -16.37 21.75
CA GLU A 156 0.96 -16.15 22.69
C GLU A 156 2.24 -15.74 21.97
N GLU A 157 2.57 -16.42 20.86
CA GLU A 157 3.73 -16.10 20.01
C GLU A 157 3.59 -14.72 19.34
N GLU A 158 2.37 -14.31 18.97
CA GLU A 158 2.10 -12.97 18.44
C GLU A 158 2.41 -11.87 19.49
N LEU A 159 2.19 -12.16 20.77
CA LEU A 159 2.42 -11.23 21.89
C LEU A 159 3.89 -11.13 22.33
N GLU A 160 4.75 -12.08 21.96
CA GLU A 160 6.17 -12.09 22.36
C GLU A 160 7.02 -10.98 21.69
N GLY A 161 6.49 -10.31 20.66
CA GLY A 161 7.24 -9.31 19.90
C GLY A 161 6.49 -8.00 19.69
N VAL A 162 6.72 -7.39 18.54
CA VAL A 162 6.17 -6.07 18.23
C VAL A 162 5.05 -6.21 17.21
N SER A 163 3.85 -5.76 17.59
CA SER A 163 2.69 -5.80 16.71
C SER A 163 2.90 -4.95 15.44
N GLY A 164 2.20 -5.30 14.36
CA GLY A 164 2.23 -4.55 13.11
C GLY A 164 1.84 -3.07 13.30
N GLN A 165 0.85 -2.79 14.16
CA GLN A 165 0.43 -1.42 14.47
C GLN A 165 1.56 -0.61 15.14
N VAL A 166 2.28 -1.19 16.10
CA VAL A 166 3.43 -0.53 16.73
C VAL A 166 4.54 -0.29 15.71
N CYS A 167 4.76 -1.22 14.77
CA CYS A 167 5.70 -1.03 13.67
C CYS A 167 5.31 0.16 12.78
N VAL A 168 4.02 0.33 12.44
CA VAL A 168 3.55 1.52 11.71
C VAL A 168 3.85 2.79 12.52
N HIS A 169 3.41 2.87 13.77
CA HIS A 169 3.63 4.08 14.59
C HIS A 169 5.11 4.43 14.74
N ALA A 170 5.98 3.44 14.97
CA ALA A 170 7.41 3.65 15.04
C ALA A 170 7.99 4.13 13.70
N ALA A 171 7.56 3.58 12.56
CA ALA A 171 7.99 4.03 11.24
C ALA A 171 7.58 5.48 10.96
N LEU A 172 6.35 5.85 11.30
CA LEU A 172 5.82 7.20 11.14
C LEU A 172 6.57 8.20 12.04
N GLN A 173 6.89 7.82 13.27
CA GLN A 173 7.72 8.63 14.16
C GLN A 173 9.17 8.78 13.63
N GLN A 174 9.75 7.71 13.08
CA GLN A 174 11.09 7.75 12.49
C GLN A 174 11.13 8.74 11.33
N ILE A 175 10.17 8.71 10.39
CA ILE A 175 10.19 9.65 9.26
C ILE A 175 9.96 11.10 9.68
N GLN A 176 9.11 11.36 10.69
CA GLN A 176 8.98 12.71 11.25
C GLN A 176 10.31 13.22 11.82
N THR A 177 11.00 12.37 12.57
CA THR A 177 12.29 12.71 13.17
C THR A 177 13.35 12.97 12.09
N LEU A 178 13.43 12.10 11.08
CA LEU A 178 14.37 12.22 9.96
C LEU A 178 14.11 13.48 9.12
N ARG A 179 12.84 13.84 8.90
CA ARG A 179 12.44 14.99 8.09
C ARG A 179 12.49 16.32 8.84
N ALA A 180 12.14 16.33 10.12
CA ALA A 180 12.10 17.56 10.90
C ALA A 180 13.47 18.25 10.86
N ARG A 181 14.56 17.49 11.04
CA ARG A 181 15.94 18.00 11.09
C ARG A 181 16.08 19.25 11.99
N GLN A 182 15.15 19.43 12.93
CA GLN A 182 14.99 20.69 13.66
C GLN A 182 15.98 20.74 14.80
N ARG A 183 16.60 21.91 14.96
CA ARG A 183 17.44 22.25 16.11
C ARG A 183 16.53 22.50 17.31
N SER A 184 16.24 21.45 18.06
CA SER A 184 15.54 21.58 19.33
C SER A 184 16.14 20.66 20.37
N LEU A 185 16.06 21.12 21.62
CA LEU A 185 16.35 20.28 22.77
C LEU A 185 15.34 19.13 22.77
N GLN A 186 15.82 17.92 22.58
CA GLN A 186 15.03 16.71 22.68
C GLN A 186 15.40 16.00 23.98
N PHE A 187 14.43 15.76 24.84
CA PHE A 187 14.67 15.05 26.08
C PHE A 187 13.66 13.92 26.26
N ASN A 188 14.11 12.85 26.89
CA ASN A 188 13.28 11.77 27.40
C ASN A 188 13.80 11.36 28.78
N GLY A 189 13.15 10.40 29.43
CA GLY A 189 13.52 9.95 30.79
C GLY A 189 14.95 9.42 30.94
N THR A 190 15.70 9.24 29.84
CA THR A 190 17.07 8.69 29.85
C THR A 190 18.13 9.62 29.24
N ARG A 191 17.74 10.62 28.43
CA ARG A 191 18.66 11.44 27.63
C ARG A 191 18.12 12.85 27.44
N VAL A 192 19.01 13.83 27.48
CA VAL A 192 18.78 15.21 27.06
C VAL A 192 19.78 15.51 25.94
N ASN A 193 19.30 15.66 24.71
CA ASN A 193 20.11 15.86 23.52
C ASN A 193 19.80 17.24 22.91
N LEU A 194 20.81 18.10 22.77
CA LEU A 194 20.75 19.20 21.80
C LEU A 194 21.11 18.63 20.43
N THR A 195 20.15 18.63 19.51
CA THR A 195 20.41 18.25 18.12
C THR A 195 21.09 19.41 17.38
N ASN A 196 22.42 19.46 17.45
CA ASN A 196 23.24 20.38 16.65
C ASN A 196 23.44 19.86 15.23
N SER A 197 22.37 19.76 14.43
CA SER A 197 22.56 19.55 12.98
C SER A 197 22.95 20.88 12.34
N ASN A 198 24.21 20.94 11.89
CA ASN A 198 24.88 22.15 11.41
C ASN A 198 24.59 22.45 9.93
N ARG A 199 23.32 22.51 9.53
CA ARG A 199 22.83 23.40 8.45
C ARG A 199 21.32 23.19 8.27
N PRO A 200 20.50 24.27 8.17
CA PRO A 200 19.28 24.13 7.36
C PRO A 200 19.75 23.69 5.97
N VAL A 201 19.04 22.77 5.31
CA VAL A 201 19.23 22.58 3.86
C VAL A 201 18.97 23.95 3.25
N GLY A 202 20.04 24.70 3.05
CA GLY A 202 19.99 26.06 2.55
C GLY A 202 19.36 25.95 1.19
N ALA A 203 18.32 26.76 0.98
CA ALA A 203 17.59 26.92 -0.26
C ALA A 203 18.49 27.50 -1.37
N SER A 204 19.56 26.79 -1.73
CA SER A 204 20.27 26.96 -2.99
C SER A 204 19.87 25.78 -3.88
N PRO A 205 18.93 25.98 -4.82
CA PRO A 205 18.50 24.96 -5.78
C PRO A 205 19.61 24.53 -6.78
N ALA A 206 20.87 24.91 -6.56
CA ALA A 206 21.91 24.86 -7.58
C ALA A 206 22.63 23.50 -7.70
N SER A 207 22.41 22.55 -6.79
CA SER A 207 23.03 21.22 -6.89
C SER A 207 22.00 20.14 -7.24
N LEU A 208 22.27 19.37 -8.30
CA LEU A 208 21.48 18.21 -8.71
C LEU A 208 21.34 17.18 -7.57
N ALA A 209 22.35 17.07 -6.71
CA ALA A 209 22.34 16.19 -5.54
C ALA A 209 21.25 16.59 -4.53
N THR A 210 21.10 17.90 -4.26
CA THR A 210 20.06 18.42 -3.35
C THR A 210 18.67 18.21 -3.93
N ALA A 211 18.48 18.43 -5.24
CA ALA A 211 17.19 18.18 -5.90
C ALA A 211 16.78 16.70 -5.82
N ASN A 212 17.69 15.79 -6.14
CA ASN A 212 17.45 14.34 -6.05
C ASN A 212 17.15 13.88 -4.62
N PHE A 213 17.84 14.46 -3.63
CA PHE A 213 17.57 14.19 -2.22
C PHE A 213 16.15 14.62 -1.82
N ILE A 214 15.76 15.86 -2.13
CA ILE A 214 14.42 16.40 -1.80
C ILE A 214 13.32 15.56 -2.44
N ILE A 215 13.51 15.16 -3.70
CA ILE A 215 12.59 14.28 -4.45
C ILE A 215 12.47 12.93 -3.72
N ALA A 216 13.60 12.29 -3.41
CA ALA A 216 13.63 11.01 -2.70
C ALA A 216 13.01 11.10 -1.28
N GLU A 217 13.28 12.16 -0.52
CA GLU A 217 12.71 12.35 0.82
C GLU A 217 11.20 12.59 0.74
N SER A 218 10.76 13.42 -0.22
CA SER A 218 9.35 13.66 -0.48
C SER A 218 8.63 12.36 -0.87
N THR A 219 9.29 11.47 -1.61
CA THR A 219 8.79 10.11 -1.91
C THR A 219 8.49 9.33 -0.65
N ALA A 220 9.49 9.24 0.23
CA ALA A 220 9.39 8.47 1.46
C ALA A 220 8.28 9.05 2.35
N TYR A 221 8.15 10.39 2.36
CA TYR A 221 7.08 11.06 3.09
C TYR A 221 5.69 10.79 2.52
N TRP A 222 5.53 10.82 1.19
CA TRP A 222 4.27 10.47 0.54
C TRP A 222 3.87 9.01 0.80
N ALA A 223 4.84 8.10 0.79
CA ALA A 223 4.63 6.72 1.19
C ALA A 223 4.07 6.64 2.60
N ALA A 224 4.78 7.25 3.55
CA ALA A 224 4.44 7.22 4.95
C ALA A 224 3.08 7.89 5.22
N LEU A 225 2.74 8.98 4.52
CA LEU A 225 1.43 9.65 4.62
C LEU A 225 0.29 8.75 4.14
N THR A 226 0.54 7.92 3.12
CA THR A 226 -0.42 6.92 2.64
C THR A 226 -0.66 5.86 3.71
N PHE A 227 0.40 5.37 4.36
CA PHE A 227 0.30 4.44 5.49
C PHE A 227 -0.43 5.05 6.69
N ASP A 228 -0.11 6.30 7.04
CA ASP A 228 -0.74 7.03 8.13
C ASP A 228 -2.25 7.21 7.91
N THR A 229 -2.63 7.60 6.69
CA THR A 229 -4.03 7.76 6.30
C THR A 229 -4.76 6.41 6.28
N SER A 230 -4.13 5.38 5.71
CA SER A 230 -4.66 4.02 5.70
C SER A 230 -4.89 3.50 7.11
N ALA A 231 -3.90 3.63 8.00
CA ALA A 231 -3.98 3.18 9.38
C ALA A 231 -5.06 3.95 10.16
N SER A 232 -5.15 5.28 9.99
CA SER A 232 -6.19 6.09 10.65
C SER A 232 -7.60 5.72 10.21
N LEU A 233 -7.75 5.27 8.96
CA LEU A 233 -9.02 4.82 8.42
C LEU A 233 -9.36 3.40 8.90
N THR A 234 -8.45 2.44 8.68
CA THR A 234 -8.70 1.00 8.90
C THR A 234 -8.50 0.56 10.34
N LEU A 235 -7.69 1.28 11.11
CA LEU A 235 -7.50 1.07 12.54
C LEU A 235 -8.22 2.18 13.31
N ASN A 236 -8.45 1.99 14.60
CA ASN A 236 -9.11 2.99 15.43
C ASN A 236 -8.11 4.02 16.03
N CYS A 237 -7.11 4.45 15.25
CA CYS A 237 -6.05 5.35 15.70
C CYS A 237 -6.18 6.76 15.10
N ARG A 238 -5.46 7.73 15.67
CA ARG A 238 -5.31 9.07 15.09
C ARG A 238 -4.15 9.06 14.09
N PRO A 239 -4.20 9.91 13.05
CA PRO A 239 -3.05 10.12 12.19
C PRO A 239 -1.88 10.72 12.99
N LEU A 240 -0.68 10.21 12.73
CA LEU A 240 0.56 10.71 13.33
C LEU A 240 1.22 11.77 12.44
N LEU A 241 1.24 11.61 11.11
CA LEU A 241 1.96 12.49 10.18
C LEU A 241 1.16 13.72 9.77
N SER A 242 -0.15 13.57 9.72
CA SER A 242 -1.07 14.64 9.35
C SER A 242 -1.99 14.97 10.52
N SER A 243 -2.39 16.22 10.63
CA SER A 243 -3.41 16.68 11.56
C SER A 243 -4.72 15.96 11.27
N GLY A 244 -5.50 15.69 12.32
CA GLY A 244 -6.79 14.97 12.24
C GLY A 244 -7.91 15.82 11.65
N LEU A 245 -9.02 15.89 12.39
CA LEU A 245 -10.22 16.64 12.02
C LEU A 245 -9.94 18.13 11.75
N PHE A 246 -9.01 18.72 12.50
CA PHE A 246 -8.64 20.12 12.42
C PHE A 246 -7.23 20.29 11.83
N GLY A 247 -7.05 21.28 10.95
CA GLY A 247 -5.73 21.71 10.49
C GLY A 247 -5.19 21.02 9.23
N PHE A 248 -5.67 19.82 8.87
CA PHE A 248 -5.11 19.06 7.74
C PHE A 248 -5.19 19.83 6.41
N GLU A 249 -6.22 20.67 6.22
CA GLU A 249 -6.41 21.48 5.01
C GLU A 249 -5.31 22.54 4.82
N SER A 250 -4.66 22.96 5.90
CA SER A 250 -3.57 23.92 5.86
C SER A 250 -2.22 23.29 5.47
N GLU A 251 -2.12 21.95 5.54
CA GLU A 251 -0.88 21.24 5.30
C GLU A 251 -0.48 21.28 3.82
N PRO A 252 0.81 21.51 3.51
CA PRO A 252 1.30 21.55 2.13
C PRO A 252 0.94 20.30 1.32
N SER A 253 0.98 19.12 1.93
CA SER A 253 0.68 17.85 1.28
C SER A 253 -0.76 17.81 0.75
N TRP A 254 -1.74 18.12 1.60
CA TRP A 254 -3.16 18.08 1.20
C TRP A 254 -3.53 19.23 0.27
N ARG A 255 -2.92 20.41 0.42
CA ARG A 255 -3.06 21.50 -0.57
C ARG A 255 -2.52 21.10 -1.93
N MET A 256 -1.37 20.41 -1.98
CA MET A 256 -0.80 19.89 -3.21
C MET A 256 -1.72 18.86 -3.86
N VAL A 257 -2.26 17.92 -3.08
CA VAL A 257 -3.24 16.93 -3.59
C VAL A 257 -4.42 17.64 -4.23
N ARG A 258 -5.08 18.56 -3.51
CA ARG A 258 -6.22 19.34 -4.05
C ARG A 258 -5.84 20.12 -5.32
N ALA A 259 -4.65 20.73 -5.36
CA ALA A 259 -4.17 21.47 -6.53
C ALA A 259 -3.94 20.54 -7.74
N CYS A 260 -3.29 19.40 -7.55
CA CYS A 260 -3.09 18.39 -8.60
C CYS A 260 -4.42 17.90 -9.16
N ILE A 261 -5.43 17.75 -8.31
CA ILE A 261 -6.76 17.37 -8.79
C ILE A 261 -7.39 18.52 -9.61
N GLY A 262 -7.33 19.75 -9.13
CA GLY A 262 -7.83 20.90 -9.89
C GLY A 262 -7.20 20.98 -11.29
N ILE A 263 -5.87 20.80 -11.38
CA ILE A 263 -5.14 20.76 -12.64
C ILE A 263 -5.62 19.60 -13.53
N PHE A 264 -5.78 18.40 -12.98
CA PHE A 264 -6.26 17.25 -13.75
C PHE A 264 -7.69 17.46 -14.24
N HIS A 265 -8.58 17.98 -13.38
CA HIS A 265 -9.96 18.28 -13.74
C HIS A 265 -10.02 19.24 -14.92
N GLU A 266 -9.27 20.34 -14.89
CA GLU A 266 -9.18 21.30 -16.01
C GLU A 266 -8.59 20.66 -17.27
N SER A 267 -7.52 19.87 -17.13
CA SER A 267 -6.83 19.24 -18.26
C SER A 267 -7.65 18.13 -18.94
N ALA A 268 -8.54 17.48 -18.18
CA ALA A 268 -9.36 16.36 -18.66
C ALA A 268 -10.74 16.80 -19.19
N ARG A 269 -11.09 18.09 -19.13
CA ARG A 269 -12.40 18.59 -19.63
C ARG A 269 -12.65 18.22 -21.08
N ASP A 270 -11.63 18.37 -21.92
CA ASP A 270 -11.73 18.08 -23.36
C ASP A 270 -11.85 16.58 -23.66
N TRP A 271 -11.49 15.72 -22.70
CA TRP A 271 -11.50 14.27 -22.91
C TRP A 271 -12.92 13.70 -22.93
N ASN A 272 -13.87 14.40 -22.31
CA ASN A 272 -15.27 13.98 -22.28
C ASN A 272 -16.04 14.35 -23.56
N HIS A 273 -15.48 15.22 -24.42
CA HIS A 273 -16.16 15.73 -25.62
C HIS A 273 -15.62 15.18 -26.94
N VAL A 274 -14.40 14.61 -26.91
CA VAL A 274 -13.77 14.00 -28.07
C VAL A 274 -13.84 12.48 -27.87
N ASP A 275 -13.99 11.69 -28.96
CA ASP A 275 -13.79 10.24 -28.94
C ASP A 275 -12.32 9.91 -28.65
N VAL A 276 -11.89 10.23 -27.43
CA VAL A 276 -10.52 10.08 -26.95
C VAL A 276 -10.25 8.59 -26.80
N GLU A 277 -9.42 8.07 -27.69
CA GLU A 277 -8.91 6.72 -27.57
C GLU A 277 -8.18 6.55 -26.22
N ILE A 278 -8.71 5.67 -25.36
CA ILE A 278 -8.07 5.28 -24.11
C ILE A 278 -6.94 4.30 -24.43
N THR A 279 -5.70 4.80 -24.42
CA THR A 279 -4.47 4.02 -24.46
C THR A 279 -4.02 3.64 -23.06
N ASP A 280 -3.00 2.78 -22.93
CA ASP A 280 -2.39 2.46 -21.63
C ASP A 280 -1.84 3.71 -20.93
N GLU A 281 -1.22 4.64 -21.65
CA GLU A 281 -0.66 5.88 -21.09
C GLU A 281 -1.76 6.76 -20.50
N ARG A 282 -2.84 6.98 -21.25
CA ARG A 282 -4.00 7.77 -20.78
C ARG A 282 -4.72 7.10 -19.63
N ALA A 283 -4.93 5.79 -19.71
CA ALA A 283 -5.52 5.04 -18.60
C ALA A 283 -4.66 5.20 -17.34
N ASN A 284 -3.34 5.10 -17.44
CA ASN A 284 -2.44 5.30 -16.31
C ASN A 284 -2.50 6.73 -15.74
N GLN A 285 -2.66 7.77 -16.58
CA GLN A 285 -2.87 9.15 -16.12
C GLN A 285 -4.19 9.32 -15.35
N VAL A 286 -5.28 8.74 -15.84
CA VAL A 286 -6.59 8.76 -15.15
C VAL A 286 -6.49 8.05 -13.81
N ILE A 287 -5.96 6.82 -13.78
CA ILE A 287 -5.87 6.03 -12.54
C ILE A 287 -4.94 6.74 -11.54
N ALA A 288 -3.86 7.38 -12.02
CA ALA A 288 -2.95 8.17 -11.20
C ALA A 288 -3.63 9.31 -10.45
N ALA A 289 -4.32 10.16 -11.20
CA ALA A 289 -5.01 11.31 -10.64
C ALA A 289 -6.15 10.86 -9.72
N GLY A 290 -6.90 9.83 -10.11
CA GLY A 290 -7.95 9.26 -9.28
C GLY A 290 -7.43 8.68 -7.97
N ALA A 291 -6.24 8.08 -7.95
CA ALA A 291 -5.66 7.55 -6.71
C ALA A 291 -5.29 8.62 -5.68
N ALA A 292 -4.83 9.79 -6.14
CA ALA A 292 -4.62 10.94 -5.25
C ALA A 292 -5.95 11.40 -4.63
N TRP A 293 -7.03 11.42 -5.42
CA TRP A 293 -8.37 11.70 -4.91
C TRP A 293 -8.86 10.64 -3.92
N LYS A 294 -8.65 9.36 -4.22
CA LYS A 294 -8.96 8.26 -3.30
C LYS A 294 -8.27 8.45 -1.95
N LEU A 295 -6.99 8.85 -1.94
CA LEU A 295 -6.28 9.14 -0.69
C LEU A 295 -6.90 10.31 0.08
N LEU A 296 -7.36 11.36 -0.62
CA LEU A 296 -8.11 12.46 0.01
C LEU A 296 -9.44 11.97 0.61
N VAL A 297 -10.21 11.15 -0.11
CA VAL A 297 -11.46 10.57 0.42
C VAL A 297 -11.19 9.73 1.66
N TRP A 298 -10.13 8.90 1.64
CA TRP A 298 -9.70 8.12 2.80
C TRP A 298 -9.38 9.02 4.00
N LYS A 299 -8.67 10.12 3.76
CA LYS A 299 -8.35 11.11 4.81
C LYS A 299 -9.60 11.76 5.39
N LEU A 300 -10.55 12.16 4.54
CA LEU A 300 -11.81 12.76 4.98
C LEU A 300 -12.65 11.75 5.77
N THR A 301 -12.70 10.49 5.36
CA THR A 301 -13.39 9.42 6.09
C THR A 301 -12.71 9.14 7.44
N ALA A 302 -11.37 9.15 7.50
CA ALA A 302 -10.65 9.04 8.76
C ALA A 302 -10.95 10.21 9.71
N ASN A 303 -11.09 11.43 9.18
CA ASN A 303 -11.48 12.61 9.98
C ASN A 303 -12.93 12.52 10.49
N LEU A 304 -13.86 11.97 9.70
CA LEU A 304 -15.22 11.67 10.16
C LEU A 304 -15.20 10.62 11.29
N LYS A 305 -14.41 9.55 11.12
CA LYS A 305 -14.20 8.52 12.14
C LYS A 305 -13.67 9.13 13.44
N GLU A 306 -12.68 10.02 13.34
CA GLU A 306 -12.14 10.78 14.47
C GLU A 306 -13.21 11.65 15.13
N SER A 307 -14.02 12.39 14.36
CA SER A 307 -15.07 13.26 14.91
C SER A 307 -16.08 12.49 15.77
N LEU A 308 -16.46 11.29 15.32
CA LEU A 308 -17.42 10.42 16.00
C LEU A 308 -16.78 9.73 17.22
N ARG A 309 -15.57 9.21 17.06
CA ARG A 309 -14.84 8.52 18.14
C ARG A 309 -14.55 9.45 19.32
N ASP A 310 -14.14 10.68 19.03
CA ASP A 310 -13.66 11.61 20.06
C ASP A 310 -14.81 12.45 20.66
N GLY A 311 -16.06 12.22 20.22
CA GLY A 311 -17.26 12.85 20.77
C GLY A 311 -17.34 14.36 20.48
N HIS A 312 -16.91 14.78 19.29
CA HIS A 312 -17.01 16.18 18.87
C HIS A 312 -18.46 16.64 18.71
N ASP A 313 -18.67 17.96 18.79
CA ASP A 313 -19.99 18.58 18.61
C ASP A 313 -20.62 18.22 17.26
N GLU A 314 -21.95 18.16 17.22
CA GLU A 314 -22.73 17.74 16.05
C GLU A 314 -22.43 18.58 14.80
N SER A 315 -22.14 19.88 14.96
CA SER A 315 -21.71 20.74 13.85
C SER A 315 -20.42 20.24 13.19
N GLU A 316 -19.50 19.70 13.98
CA GLU A 316 -18.20 19.22 13.50
C GLU A 316 -18.31 17.83 12.86
N VAL A 317 -19.17 16.98 13.41
CA VAL A 317 -19.53 15.69 12.79
C VAL A 317 -20.19 15.93 11.43
N LEU A 318 -21.20 16.80 11.35
CA LEU A 318 -21.90 17.13 10.10
C LEU A 318 -20.96 17.77 9.08
N ARG A 319 -20.05 18.66 9.52
CA ARG A 319 -19.03 19.24 8.64
C ARG A 319 -18.09 18.16 8.08
N ALA A 320 -17.62 17.23 8.90
CA ALA A 320 -16.78 16.13 8.44
C ALA A 320 -17.53 15.22 7.46
N PHE A 321 -18.77 14.86 7.78
CA PHE A 321 -19.65 14.06 6.91
C PHE A 321 -19.90 14.74 5.56
N ASN A 322 -20.26 16.02 5.57
CA ASN A 322 -20.49 16.79 4.34
C ASN A 322 -19.21 16.91 3.50
N SER A 323 -18.04 16.97 4.14
CA SER A 323 -16.75 16.98 3.43
C SER A 323 -16.50 15.66 2.70
N VAL A 324 -16.79 14.52 3.34
CA VAL A 324 -16.72 13.19 2.70
C VAL A 324 -17.71 13.09 1.54
N SER A 325 -18.97 13.46 1.78
CA SER A 325 -20.03 13.40 0.76
C SER A 325 -19.70 14.25 -0.47
N SER A 326 -19.27 15.50 -0.25
CA SER A 326 -18.85 16.42 -1.32
C SER A 326 -17.63 15.90 -2.09
N ALA A 327 -16.68 15.27 -1.41
CA ALA A 327 -15.52 14.69 -2.07
C ALA A 327 -15.90 13.49 -2.97
N ILE A 328 -16.88 12.67 -2.56
CA ILE A 328 -17.43 11.58 -3.38
C ILE A 328 -18.15 12.14 -4.61
N ASP A 329 -18.93 13.19 -4.45
CA ASP A 329 -19.65 13.81 -5.58
C ASP A 329 -18.68 14.42 -6.60
N GLN A 330 -17.63 15.11 -6.14
CA GLN A 330 -16.58 15.65 -7.00
C GLN A 330 -15.74 14.56 -7.69
N PHE A 331 -15.50 13.42 -7.01
CA PHE A 331 -14.87 12.26 -7.65
C PHE A 331 -15.70 11.78 -8.82
N ASN A 332 -17.01 11.61 -8.59
CA ASN A 332 -17.91 11.10 -9.62
C ASN A 332 -17.98 12.04 -10.83
N ILE A 333 -18.02 13.35 -10.60
CA ILE A 333 -18.02 14.35 -11.68
C ILE A 333 -16.74 14.29 -12.52
N THR A 334 -15.58 14.09 -11.89
CA THR A 334 -14.28 14.21 -12.58
C THR A 334 -13.79 12.89 -13.16
N TYR A 335 -13.97 11.78 -12.45
CA TYR A 335 -13.28 10.52 -12.74
C TYR A 335 -14.21 9.39 -13.17
N ARG A 336 -15.50 9.39 -12.80
CA ARG A 336 -16.38 8.21 -13.03
C ARG A 336 -16.44 7.82 -14.50
N ASP A 337 -16.73 8.76 -15.39
CA ASP A 337 -16.87 8.47 -16.81
C ASP A 337 -15.55 8.04 -17.44
N LEU A 338 -14.44 8.66 -17.04
CA LEU A 338 -13.10 8.27 -17.48
C LEU A 338 -12.72 6.85 -17.01
N LEU A 339 -13.09 6.48 -15.79
CA LEU A 339 -12.82 5.14 -15.24
C LEU A 339 -13.72 4.07 -15.87
N ILE A 340 -14.97 4.41 -16.21
CA ILE A 340 -15.87 3.56 -17.00
C ILE A 340 -15.31 3.39 -18.42
N ALA A 341 -14.77 4.44 -19.04
CA ALA A 341 -14.11 4.35 -20.34
C ALA A 341 -12.88 3.43 -20.30
N CYS A 342 -12.07 3.52 -19.24
CA CYS A 342 -10.97 2.57 -18.99
C CYS A 342 -11.49 1.13 -18.84
N GLN A 343 -12.57 0.92 -18.08
CA GLN A 343 -13.19 -0.39 -17.91
C GLN A 343 -13.71 -0.97 -19.23
N ARG A 344 -14.30 -0.15 -20.10
CA ARG A 344 -14.80 -0.59 -21.42
C ARG A 344 -13.67 -1.06 -22.34
N ARG A 345 -12.48 -0.46 -22.24
CA ARG A 345 -11.30 -0.87 -23.02
C ARG A 345 -10.34 -1.80 -22.27
N ILE A 346 -10.74 -2.31 -21.10
CA ILE A 346 -9.85 -3.05 -20.19
C ILE A 346 -9.17 -4.26 -20.84
N GLN A 347 -9.82 -4.92 -21.81
CA GLN A 347 -9.26 -6.05 -22.54
C GLN A 347 -8.16 -5.67 -23.56
N PHE A 348 -8.05 -4.38 -23.89
CA PHE A 348 -7.01 -3.84 -24.77
C PHE A 348 -5.84 -3.24 -23.97
N LEU A 349 -6.05 -2.95 -22.68
CA LEU A 349 -5.01 -2.47 -21.79
C LEU A 349 -4.06 -3.60 -21.40
N ASN A 350 -2.80 -3.28 -21.13
CA ASN A 350 -1.81 -4.27 -20.68
C ASN A 350 -2.13 -4.80 -19.26
N GLN A 351 -1.53 -5.92 -18.88
CA GLN A 351 -1.81 -6.57 -17.58
C GLN A 351 -1.50 -5.67 -16.38
N GLU A 352 -0.51 -4.78 -16.48
CA GLU A 352 -0.14 -3.85 -15.42
C GLU A 352 -1.18 -2.74 -15.25
N THR A 353 -1.69 -2.17 -16.33
CA THR A 353 -2.77 -1.17 -16.29
C THR A 353 -4.07 -1.80 -15.78
N ARG A 354 -4.41 -3.04 -16.19
CA ARG A 354 -5.56 -3.78 -15.64
C ARG A 354 -5.43 -4.03 -14.14
N LEU A 355 -4.22 -4.41 -13.71
CA LEU A 355 -3.90 -4.56 -12.30
C LEU A 355 -4.11 -3.21 -11.60
N ARG A 356 -3.48 -2.12 -12.02
CA ARG A 356 -3.64 -0.78 -11.41
C ARG A 356 -5.09 -0.29 -11.34
N TRP A 357 -5.91 -0.57 -12.34
CA TRP A 357 -7.33 -0.20 -12.35
C TRP A 357 -8.13 -0.95 -11.27
N CYS A 358 -7.88 -2.26 -11.07
CA CYS A 358 -8.62 -3.10 -10.14
C CYS A 358 -7.97 -3.26 -8.75
N LYS A 359 -6.64 -3.47 -8.70
CA LYS A 359 -5.83 -3.90 -7.54
C LYS A 359 -4.38 -3.36 -7.59
N SER A 360 -3.91 -2.59 -6.61
CA SER A 360 -2.54 -2.09 -6.49
C SER A 360 -1.79 -2.77 -5.36
N SER A 361 -1.06 -3.85 -5.69
CA SER A 361 0.14 -4.31 -4.97
C SER A 361 1.37 -3.67 -5.53
N ARG A 362 1.90 -2.61 -4.91
CA ARG A 362 3.34 -2.35 -5.01
C ARG A 362 3.90 -1.48 -3.86
N LEU A 363 4.50 -2.18 -2.90
CA LEU A 363 5.69 -1.71 -2.16
C LEU A 363 6.96 -1.63 -3.06
N LEU A 364 6.79 -1.74 -4.38
CA LEU A 364 7.81 -1.59 -5.42
C LEU A 364 7.44 -0.53 -6.48
N SER A 365 6.36 0.26 -6.27
CA SER A 365 5.89 1.40 -7.12
C SER A 365 5.77 2.70 -6.35
N LEU A 366 6.31 2.77 -5.13
CA LEU A 366 6.65 4.08 -4.55
C LEU A 366 7.64 4.85 -5.43
N LEU A 367 8.15 4.19 -6.47
CA LEU A 367 9.15 4.71 -7.34
C LEU A 367 8.65 5.28 -8.68
N TYR A 368 7.44 4.95 -9.13
CA TYR A 368 6.89 5.62 -10.30
C TYR A 368 6.32 7.01 -9.94
N CYS A 369 5.94 7.24 -8.68
CA CYS A 369 5.16 8.42 -8.27
C CYS A 369 5.95 9.71 -7.99
N VAL A 370 7.28 9.67 -7.98
CA VAL A 370 8.08 10.84 -7.55
C VAL A 370 8.46 11.76 -8.70
N LEU A 371 8.19 11.33 -9.93
CA LEU A 371 8.37 12.15 -11.12
C LEU A 371 7.07 12.37 -11.91
N ASN A 372 5.99 11.63 -11.61
CA ASN A 372 4.60 11.83 -12.06
C ASN A 372 3.76 10.64 -11.52
N LEU A 373 2.88 10.88 -10.54
CA LEU A 373 2.03 9.89 -9.83
C LEU A 373 1.50 8.74 -10.73
N PRO A 374 1.51 7.48 -10.26
CA PRO A 374 0.35 6.60 -10.50
C PRO A 374 -0.06 5.75 -9.28
N ALA A 375 -1.31 5.83 -8.80
CA ALA A 375 -2.45 5.03 -9.29
C ALA A 375 -2.74 3.78 -8.42
N ASP A 376 -3.05 3.99 -7.14
CA ASP A 376 -3.42 2.93 -6.19
C ASP A 376 -4.90 2.53 -6.30
N ASP A 377 -5.17 1.23 -6.45
CA ASP A 377 -6.39 0.51 -6.07
C ASP A 377 -7.68 1.29 -6.27
N LEU A 378 -7.84 1.90 -7.44
CA LEU A 378 -8.72 3.06 -7.45
C LEU A 378 -10.15 2.64 -7.14
N MET A 379 -10.70 1.66 -7.85
CA MET A 379 -12.10 1.32 -7.70
C MET A 379 -12.41 0.55 -6.42
N LEU A 380 -11.60 -0.46 -6.04
CA LEU A 380 -11.87 -1.23 -4.83
C LEU A 380 -11.67 -0.37 -3.57
N HIS A 381 -10.53 0.32 -3.42
CA HIS A 381 -10.24 1.08 -2.22
C HIS A 381 -11.08 2.36 -2.13
N TYR A 382 -11.41 3.01 -3.25
CA TYR A 382 -12.34 4.16 -3.22
C TYR A 382 -13.70 3.74 -2.69
N ASN A 383 -14.29 2.68 -3.25
CA ASN A 383 -15.61 2.23 -2.80
C ASN A 383 -15.55 1.61 -1.41
N LEU A 384 -14.43 0.97 -1.02
CA LEU A 384 -14.21 0.53 0.36
C LEU A 384 -14.29 1.72 1.34
N ALA A 385 -13.75 2.89 1.02
CA ALA A 385 -13.88 4.07 1.89
C ALA A 385 -15.35 4.49 2.10
N ILE A 386 -16.19 4.34 1.07
CA ILE A 386 -17.63 4.63 1.15
C ILE A 386 -18.33 3.58 2.03
N LEU A 387 -17.99 2.30 1.88
CA LEU A 387 -18.50 1.25 2.76
C LEU A 387 -18.03 1.45 4.21
N MET A 388 -16.82 1.95 4.42
CA MET A 388 -16.33 2.29 5.76
C MET A 388 -17.10 3.44 6.41
N VAL A 389 -17.56 4.45 5.66
CA VAL A 389 -18.48 5.48 6.21
C VAL A 389 -19.76 4.82 6.72
N THR A 390 -20.30 3.86 5.97
CA THR A 390 -21.51 3.12 6.36
C THR A 390 -21.26 2.29 7.62
N ASP A 391 -20.13 1.58 7.68
CA ASP A 391 -19.73 0.80 8.85
C ASP A 391 -19.59 1.67 10.10
N ILE A 392 -18.90 2.81 9.99
CA ILE A 392 -18.73 3.78 11.07
C ILE A 392 -20.09 4.32 11.55
N ALA A 393 -20.97 4.72 10.62
CA ALA A 393 -22.28 5.25 10.98
C ALA A 393 -23.17 4.18 11.64
N THR A 394 -23.08 2.91 11.19
CA THR A 394 -23.78 1.77 11.80
C THR A 394 -23.24 1.50 13.21
N ALA A 395 -21.91 1.42 13.37
CA ALA A 395 -21.27 1.15 14.65
C ALA A 395 -21.51 2.27 15.69
N THR A 396 -21.80 3.49 15.24
CA THR A 396 -22.12 4.65 16.09
C THR A 396 -23.62 4.94 16.19
N LEU A 397 -24.48 4.06 15.63
CA LEU A 397 -25.94 4.18 15.66
C LEU A 397 -26.47 5.51 15.08
N ARG A 398 -25.76 6.05 14.08
CA ARG A 398 -26.09 7.30 13.38
C ARG A 398 -26.97 7.05 12.16
N GLU A 399 -28.22 6.67 12.42
CA GLU A 399 -29.24 6.41 11.39
C GLU A 399 -29.50 7.62 10.49
N ASP A 400 -29.36 8.82 11.04
CA ASP A 400 -29.46 10.08 10.30
C ASP A 400 -28.39 10.16 9.19
N LEU A 401 -27.12 9.84 9.51
CA LEU A 401 -26.04 9.82 8.53
C LEU A 401 -26.22 8.69 7.52
N LEU A 402 -26.65 7.50 7.96
CA LEU A 402 -26.95 6.38 7.07
C LEU A 402 -28.01 6.72 6.03
N SER A 403 -29.08 7.42 6.45
CA SER A 403 -30.17 7.82 5.55
C SER A 403 -29.68 8.77 4.46
N LEU A 404 -28.88 9.78 4.82
CA LEU A 404 -28.28 10.75 3.91
C LEU A 404 -27.26 10.11 2.95
N PHE A 405 -26.62 9.03 3.36
CA PHE A 405 -25.56 8.37 2.59
C PHE A 405 -26.05 7.18 1.76
N SER A 406 -27.33 6.82 1.86
CA SER A 406 -27.94 5.61 1.29
C SER A 406 -27.67 5.39 -0.21
N ALA A 407 -27.82 6.42 -1.04
CA ALA A 407 -27.57 6.33 -2.48
C ALA A 407 -26.09 6.04 -2.81
N LYS A 408 -25.16 6.74 -2.13
CA LYS A 408 -23.71 6.53 -2.28
C LYS A 408 -23.31 5.13 -1.80
N ARG A 409 -23.92 4.64 -0.72
CA ARG A 409 -23.73 3.27 -0.21
C ARG A 409 -24.11 2.21 -1.24
N VAL A 410 -25.33 2.26 -1.78
CA VAL A 410 -25.82 1.23 -2.73
C VAL A 410 -24.97 1.18 -4.00
N ASP A 411 -24.56 2.34 -4.52
CA ASP A 411 -23.63 2.42 -5.65
C ASP A 411 -22.27 1.80 -5.29
N ALA A 412 -21.70 2.10 -4.11
CA ALA A 412 -20.44 1.52 -3.66
C ALA A 412 -20.51 -0.01 -3.46
N GLU A 413 -21.60 -0.53 -2.88
CA GLU A 413 -21.84 -1.98 -2.74
C GLU A 413 -21.79 -2.67 -4.11
N THR A 414 -22.47 -2.09 -5.11
CA THR A 414 -22.45 -2.57 -6.50
C THR A 414 -21.04 -2.56 -7.09
N TRP A 415 -20.30 -1.45 -6.91
CA TRP A 415 -18.93 -1.33 -7.42
C TRP A 415 -17.94 -2.27 -6.75
N VAL A 416 -18.01 -2.45 -5.43
CA VAL A 416 -17.14 -3.41 -4.72
C VAL A 416 -17.39 -4.81 -5.25
N MET A 417 -18.65 -5.23 -5.34
CA MET A 417 -19.01 -6.53 -5.88
C MET A 417 -18.47 -6.75 -7.31
N ASN A 418 -18.62 -5.74 -8.18
CA ASN A 418 -18.07 -5.76 -9.53
C ASN A 418 -16.55 -5.82 -9.54
N CYS A 419 -15.86 -5.13 -8.63
CA CYS A 419 -14.40 -5.17 -8.51
C CYS A 419 -13.90 -6.55 -8.06
N LEU A 420 -14.59 -7.19 -7.13
CA LEU A 420 -14.26 -8.55 -6.69
C LEU A 420 -14.43 -9.56 -7.84
N ALA A 421 -15.59 -9.52 -8.51
CA ALA A 421 -15.85 -10.36 -9.69
C ALA A 421 -14.84 -10.10 -10.82
N PHE A 422 -14.52 -8.83 -11.09
CA PHE A 422 -13.50 -8.46 -12.07
C PHE A 422 -12.13 -9.06 -11.69
N GLY A 423 -11.73 -8.94 -10.43
CA GLY A 423 -10.45 -9.43 -9.94
C GLY A 423 -10.31 -10.95 -10.01
N LEU A 424 -11.42 -11.68 -9.91
CA LEU A 424 -11.48 -13.13 -10.09
C LEU A 424 -11.40 -13.53 -11.57
N ASN A 425 -12.10 -12.79 -12.43
CA ASN A 425 -12.23 -13.12 -13.85
C ASN A 425 -11.05 -12.66 -14.70
N ASN A 426 -10.27 -11.68 -14.25
CA ASN A 426 -9.08 -11.19 -14.95
C ASN A 426 -7.82 -11.83 -14.38
N LYS A 427 -6.90 -12.17 -15.29
CA LYS A 427 -5.68 -12.92 -14.95
C LYS A 427 -4.43 -12.07 -15.14
N TYR A 428 -3.43 -12.31 -14.29
CA TYR A 428 -2.09 -11.75 -14.38
C TYR A 428 -1.08 -12.87 -14.63
N THR A 429 -0.14 -12.66 -15.56
CA THR A 429 0.90 -13.63 -15.88
C THR A 429 2.24 -13.19 -15.29
N LEU A 430 2.67 -13.90 -14.24
CA LEU A 430 3.99 -13.75 -13.64
C LEU A 430 5.01 -14.55 -14.46
N LYS A 431 6.07 -13.88 -14.95
CA LYS A 431 7.24 -14.54 -15.55
C LYS A 431 8.26 -14.83 -14.45
N LEU A 432 8.50 -16.10 -14.13
CA LEU A 432 9.55 -16.49 -13.19
C LEU A 432 10.85 -16.77 -13.95
N GLN A 433 11.89 -15.99 -13.66
CA GLN A 433 13.25 -16.35 -14.04
C GLN A 433 13.88 -17.23 -12.97
N ARG A 434 14.36 -18.41 -13.37
CA ARG A 434 15.17 -19.27 -12.50
C ARG A 434 16.58 -18.70 -12.40
N HIS A 435 17.13 -18.64 -11.18
CA HIS A 435 18.46 -18.11 -10.94
C HIS A 435 19.51 -18.99 -11.66
N PRO A 436 20.46 -18.41 -12.43
CA PRO A 436 21.50 -19.19 -13.13
C PRO A 436 22.45 -19.94 -12.18
N ASP A 437 22.63 -19.46 -10.94
CA ASP A 437 23.52 -20.11 -9.95
C ASP A 437 22.97 -21.39 -9.28
N ALA A 438 21.87 -21.97 -9.74
CA ALA A 438 21.54 -23.33 -9.35
C ALA A 438 22.52 -24.26 -10.09
N THR A 439 23.49 -24.83 -9.37
CA THR A 439 24.55 -25.75 -9.82
C THR A 439 24.06 -27.06 -10.47
N ASP A 440 22.80 -27.14 -10.88
CA ASP A 440 22.29 -28.29 -11.59
C ASP A 440 22.71 -28.22 -13.07
N PRO A 441 23.25 -29.33 -13.61
CA PRO A 441 23.73 -29.37 -14.99
C PRO A 441 22.59 -29.06 -15.97
N PRO A 442 22.89 -28.47 -17.15
CA PRO A 442 21.89 -28.01 -18.10
C PRO A 442 21.20 -29.22 -18.79
N ALA A 443 20.24 -29.82 -18.10
CA ALA A 443 19.35 -30.82 -18.67
C ALA A 443 18.08 -30.12 -19.19
N GLN A 444 18.07 -29.88 -20.51
CA GLN A 444 16.92 -29.74 -21.40
C GLN A 444 15.84 -28.71 -20.99
N SER A 445 15.76 -27.62 -21.78
CA SER A 445 14.78 -26.52 -21.77
C SER A 445 14.88 -25.50 -20.62
N GLN A 446 15.67 -24.44 -20.84
CA GLN A 446 15.64 -23.18 -20.10
C GLN A 446 14.32 -22.41 -20.34
N GLN A 447 13.16 -23.05 -20.15
CA GLN A 447 11.88 -22.37 -20.30
C GLN A 447 11.61 -21.54 -19.04
N ALA A 448 11.55 -20.21 -19.22
CA ALA A 448 11.00 -19.30 -18.23
C ALA A 448 9.62 -19.82 -17.81
N THR A 449 9.43 -20.11 -16.53
CA THR A 449 8.17 -20.64 -16.04
C THR A 449 7.19 -19.48 -15.84
N SER A 450 6.13 -19.43 -16.63
CA SER A 450 5.05 -18.48 -16.41
C SER A 450 3.95 -19.07 -15.52
N ILE A 451 3.43 -18.28 -14.61
CA ILE A 451 2.25 -18.59 -13.80
C ILE A 451 1.18 -17.56 -14.09
N THR A 452 -0.02 -18.02 -14.42
CA THR A 452 -1.17 -17.14 -14.64
C THR A 452 -2.17 -17.35 -13.51
N VAL A 453 -2.50 -16.29 -12.78
CA VAL A 453 -3.38 -16.30 -11.59
C VAL A 453 -4.41 -15.17 -11.68
N PRO A 454 -5.57 -15.26 -11.00
CA PRO A 454 -6.49 -14.14 -10.87
C PRO A 454 -5.81 -12.91 -10.25
N LEU A 455 -6.27 -11.69 -10.57
CA LEU A 455 -5.73 -10.47 -9.97
C LEU A 455 -5.86 -10.50 -8.44
N VAL A 456 -6.92 -11.11 -7.90
CA VAL A 456 -7.13 -11.25 -6.44
C VAL A 456 -5.97 -11.99 -5.75
N ALA A 457 -5.35 -12.96 -6.42
CA ALA A 457 -4.32 -13.80 -5.79
C ALA A 457 -3.00 -13.06 -5.55
N ILE A 458 -2.77 -11.95 -6.24
CA ILE A 458 -1.54 -11.14 -6.14
C ILE A 458 -1.73 -9.83 -5.37
N ASP A 459 -2.86 -9.71 -4.66
CA ASP A 459 -3.19 -8.55 -3.84
C ASP A 459 -2.18 -8.34 -2.68
N PRO A 460 -1.67 -7.10 -2.45
CA PRO A 460 -0.72 -6.82 -1.36
C PRO A 460 -1.38 -6.68 0.02
N TYR A 461 -2.68 -6.44 0.04
CA TYR A 461 -3.44 -5.95 1.18
C TYR A 461 -4.61 -6.91 1.33
N PRO A 462 -4.36 -8.22 1.57
CA PRO A 462 -5.43 -9.20 1.70
C PRO A 462 -6.42 -8.78 2.79
N HIS A 463 -6.00 -8.02 3.80
CA HIS A 463 -6.86 -7.45 4.83
C HIS A 463 -7.87 -6.42 4.31
N HIS A 464 -7.55 -5.60 3.28
CA HIS A 464 -8.53 -4.72 2.64
C HIS A 464 -9.57 -5.50 1.86
N VAL A 465 -9.15 -6.57 1.15
CA VAL A 465 -10.09 -7.45 0.45
C VAL A 465 -10.97 -8.21 1.45
N VAL A 466 -10.41 -8.70 2.55
CA VAL A 466 -11.17 -9.34 3.63
C VAL A 466 -12.19 -8.35 4.22
N ALA A 467 -11.79 -7.10 4.49
CA ALA A 467 -12.72 -6.07 4.97
C ALA A 467 -13.84 -5.79 3.96
N ALA A 468 -13.51 -5.65 2.67
CA ALA A 468 -14.50 -5.49 1.61
C ALA A 468 -15.47 -6.68 1.55
N VAL A 469 -14.97 -7.92 1.68
CA VAL A 469 -15.79 -9.13 1.70
C VAL A 469 -16.74 -9.14 2.90
N LYS A 470 -16.27 -8.82 4.12
CA LYS A 470 -17.11 -8.75 5.31
C LYS A 470 -18.21 -7.68 5.21
N LEU A 471 -17.86 -6.49 4.73
CA LEU A 471 -18.83 -5.41 4.52
C LEU A 471 -19.87 -5.77 3.45
N MET A 472 -19.46 -6.45 2.38
CA MET A 472 -20.38 -6.96 1.36
C MET A 472 -21.27 -8.09 1.87
N GLN A 473 -20.75 -8.98 2.73
CA GLN A 473 -21.56 -10.03 3.36
C GLN A 473 -22.72 -9.40 4.14
N HIS A 474 -22.43 -8.42 5.01
CA HIS A 474 -23.46 -7.69 5.74
C HIS A 474 -24.47 -6.99 4.81
N ALA A 475 -24.02 -6.42 3.69
CA ALA A 475 -24.92 -5.80 2.72
C ALA A 475 -25.83 -6.82 2.01
N ILE A 476 -25.29 -7.98 1.63
CA ILE A 476 -26.03 -9.07 0.99
C ILE A 476 -27.05 -9.67 1.96
N ASP A 477 -26.65 -9.95 3.20
CA ASP A 477 -27.53 -10.49 4.24
C ASP A 477 -28.69 -9.53 4.54
N ARG A 478 -28.38 -8.23 4.65
CA ARG A 478 -29.39 -7.17 4.83
C ARG A 478 -30.39 -7.14 3.69
N ASP A 479 -29.94 -7.17 2.44
CA ASP A 479 -30.82 -7.05 1.29
C ASP A 479 -31.59 -8.35 0.99
N PHE A 480 -31.07 -9.50 1.39
CA PHE A 480 -31.81 -10.77 1.39
C PHE A 480 -32.89 -10.78 2.47
N ALA A 481 -32.57 -10.38 3.70
CA ALA A 481 -33.54 -10.25 4.79
C ALA A 481 -34.66 -9.23 4.49
N ALA A 482 -34.36 -8.21 3.67
CA ALA A 482 -35.33 -7.22 3.19
C ALA A 482 -36.03 -7.62 1.88
N GLU A 483 -35.86 -8.86 1.40
CA GLU A 483 -36.47 -9.41 0.17
C GLU A 483 -36.14 -8.60 -1.11
N LYS A 484 -35.03 -7.86 -1.13
CA LYS A 484 -34.60 -7.09 -2.31
C LYS A 484 -33.85 -7.91 -3.34
N ILE A 485 -33.30 -9.06 -2.93
CA ILE A 485 -32.60 -10.01 -3.79
C ILE A 485 -33.21 -11.40 -3.65
N SER A 486 -33.31 -12.11 -4.77
CA SER A 486 -33.76 -13.51 -4.80
C SER A 486 -32.75 -14.45 -4.12
N ALA A 487 -33.20 -15.64 -3.69
CA ALA A 487 -32.32 -16.69 -3.17
C ALA A 487 -31.18 -17.05 -4.14
N ASP A 488 -31.46 -17.14 -5.45
CA ASP A 488 -30.42 -17.41 -6.46
C ASP A 488 -29.35 -16.31 -6.50
N ALA A 489 -29.76 -15.04 -6.41
CA ALA A 489 -28.84 -13.91 -6.34
C ALA A 489 -28.00 -13.96 -5.06
N TYR A 490 -28.61 -14.27 -3.91
CA TYR A 490 -27.90 -14.45 -2.64
C TYR A 490 -26.79 -15.52 -2.74
N THR A 491 -27.11 -16.71 -3.26
CA THR A 491 -26.13 -17.79 -3.46
C THR A 491 -25.00 -17.39 -4.41
N ASN A 492 -25.31 -16.73 -5.52
CA ASN A 492 -24.30 -16.29 -6.50
C ASN A 492 -23.34 -15.23 -5.92
N LEU A 493 -23.89 -14.26 -5.17
CA LEU A 493 -23.11 -13.21 -4.53
C LEU A 493 -22.20 -13.79 -3.44
N HIS A 494 -22.75 -14.66 -2.58
CA HIS A 494 -21.98 -15.35 -1.53
C HIS A 494 -20.87 -16.23 -2.13
N SER A 495 -21.17 -16.97 -3.20
CA SER A 495 -20.16 -17.77 -3.93
C SER A 495 -19.00 -16.91 -4.44
N THR A 496 -19.28 -15.70 -4.95
CA THR A 496 -18.21 -14.80 -5.40
C THR A 496 -17.34 -14.29 -4.24
N LEU A 497 -17.94 -14.02 -3.07
CA LEU A 497 -17.20 -13.65 -1.87
C LEU A 497 -16.29 -14.80 -1.39
N GLN A 498 -16.82 -16.02 -1.32
CA GLN A 498 -16.06 -17.21 -0.94
C GLN A 498 -14.93 -17.50 -1.94
N GLN A 499 -15.20 -17.42 -3.24
CA GLN A 499 -14.17 -17.55 -4.28
C GLN A 499 -13.08 -16.48 -4.12
N THR A 500 -13.44 -15.23 -3.85
CA THR A 500 -12.49 -14.15 -3.58
C THR A 500 -11.55 -14.51 -2.43
N LEU A 501 -12.10 -14.94 -1.30
CA LEU A 501 -11.32 -15.35 -0.13
C LEU A 501 -10.42 -16.56 -0.42
N SER A 502 -10.92 -17.54 -1.19
CA SER A 502 -10.14 -18.74 -1.58
C SER A 502 -8.92 -18.43 -2.44
N GLN A 503 -8.97 -17.33 -3.21
CA GLN A 503 -7.86 -16.90 -4.07
C GLN A 503 -6.83 -16.04 -3.35
N LEU A 504 -7.19 -15.41 -2.22
CA LEU A 504 -6.24 -14.67 -1.39
C LEU A 504 -5.15 -15.60 -0.84
N PRO A 505 -4.00 -15.06 -0.39
CA PRO A 505 -2.94 -15.86 0.22
C PRO A 505 -3.42 -16.70 1.41
N GLN A 506 -3.62 -18.00 1.18
CA GLN A 506 -4.18 -18.95 2.15
C GLN A 506 -3.31 -19.15 3.40
N VAL A 507 -2.06 -18.69 3.35
CA VAL A 507 -1.17 -18.70 4.51
C VAL A 507 -1.52 -17.61 5.54
N SER A 508 -2.40 -16.67 5.21
CA SER A 508 -2.82 -15.59 6.12
C SER A 508 -3.86 -16.07 7.13
N LYS A 509 -3.59 -15.89 8.43
CA LYS A 509 -4.52 -16.20 9.52
C LYS A 509 -5.88 -15.51 9.34
N SER A 510 -5.89 -14.21 9.03
CA SER A 510 -7.14 -13.45 8.81
C SER A 510 -7.99 -13.95 7.63
N VAL A 511 -7.36 -14.44 6.57
CA VAL A 511 -8.07 -15.02 5.42
C VAL A 511 -8.72 -16.34 5.82
N GLN A 512 -7.97 -17.23 6.49
CA GLN A 512 -8.48 -18.51 6.98
C GLN A 512 -9.62 -18.34 8.00
N THR A 513 -9.46 -17.43 8.96
CA THR A 513 -10.51 -17.13 9.95
C THR A 513 -11.78 -16.66 9.27
N THR A 514 -11.68 -15.75 8.29
CA THR A 514 -12.86 -15.25 7.56
C THR A 514 -13.50 -16.36 6.71
N LEU A 515 -12.70 -17.21 6.06
CA LEU A 515 -13.22 -18.38 5.32
C LEU A 515 -14.00 -19.32 6.24
N ALA A 516 -13.46 -19.64 7.42
CA ALA A 516 -14.14 -20.50 8.39
C ALA A 516 -15.44 -19.88 8.91
N GLU A 517 -15.49 -18.56 9.12
CA GLU A 517 -16.71 -17.83 9.48
C GLU A 517 -17.78 -17.93 8.37
N PHE A 518 -17.37 -17.83 7.10
CA PHE A 518 -18.26 -17.99 5.93
C PHE A 518 -18.83 -19.42 5.86
N GLU A 519 -18.00 -20.44 6.05
CA GLU A 519 -18.42 -21.84 6.01
C GLU A 519 -19.34 -22.20 7.19
N ALA A 520 -19.09 -21.63 8.38
CA ALA A 520 -19.94 -21.82 9.54
C ALA A 520 -21.32 -21.16 9.40
N ALA A 521 -21.41 -20.01 8.70
CA ALA A 521 -22.68 -19.32 8.45
C ALA A 521 -23.59 -20.07 7.46
N GLU A 522 -23.03 -20.85 6.53
CA GLU A 522 -23.81 -21.66 5.58
C GLU A 522 -24.43 -22.93 6.20
N GLN A 523 -23.97 -23.35 7.39
CA GLN A 523 -24.56 -24.46 8.14
C GLN A 523 -25.55 -23.92 9.19
N PRO A 524 -26.88 -24.02 8.99
CA PRO A 524 -27.81 -23.70 10.06
C PRO A 524 -27.56 -24.67 11.22
N GLN A 525 -27.09 -24.14 12.36
CA GLN A 525 -27.03 -24.91 13.59
C GLN A 525 -28.42 -25.53 13.86
N PRO A 526 -28.53 -26.83 14.18
CA PRO A 526 -29.79 -27.40 14.60
C PRO A 526 -30.25 -26.62 15.82
N GLN A 527 -31.45 -26.04 15.76
CA GLN A 527 -32.09 -25.47 16.94
C GLN A 527 -32.24 -26.57 18.00
N LEU A 528 -31.32 -26.59 18.96
CA LEU A 528 -31.53 -27.21 20.26
C LEU A 528 -32.49 -26.30 21.02
N TYR A 529 -33.79 -26.56 20.89
CA TYR A 529 -34.75 -26.21 21.94
C TYR A 529 -34.68 -27.30 23.03
N PRO A 530 -34.98 -26.95 24.30
CA PRO A 530 -34.43 -27.56 25.50
C PRO A 530 -34.69 -29.05 25.68
#